data_AF-A0A7S0W2Z2-F1
#
_entry.id   AF-A0A7S0W2Z2-F1
#
_cell.length_a   1.000
_cell.length_b   1.000
_cell.length_c   1.000
_cell.angle_alpha   90.00
_cell.angle_beta   90.00
_cell.angle_gamma   90.00
#
_symmetry.space_group_name_H-M   'P 1'
#
loop_
_entity.id
_entity.type
_entity.pdbx_description
1 polymer ?
#
loop_
_entity_poly.entity_id
_entity_poly.type
_entity_poly.pdbx_seq_one_letter_code
_entity_poly.pdbx_strand_id
1 'polypeptide(L)'
;GLSPAQLSRAVVGNPSVLGRSLEGHLRPLFEALTGRLGVGRGDLAAMIESNPRVLSVPLNSRLRDTPRRVAKELRMSLKDVGGLCARFPGLLAVDPTAVGERVE
;
A
#
# COMPACT_ATOMS: atom_id res chain seq x y z
N GLY A 1 -8.77 -11.91 7.75
CA GLY A 1 -8.48 -12.06 6.31
C GLY A 1 -9.65 -11.53 5.51
N LEU A 2 -9.52 -11.40 4.19
CA LEU A 2 -10.65 -10.97 3.34
C LEU A 2 -11.69 -12.09 3.23
N SER A 3 -12.97 -11.74 3.34
CA SER A 3 -14.09 -12.64 3.02
C SER A 3 -14.20 -12.87 1.50
N PRO A 4 -14.89 -13.93 1.03
CA PRO A 4 -15.11 -14.17 -0.40
C PRO A 4 -15.75 -12.97 -1.12
N ALA A 5 -16.70 -12.29 -0.48
CA ALA A 5 -17.35 -11.10 -1.03
C ALA A 5 -16.39 -9.90 -1.13
N GLN A 6 -15.50 -9.71 -0.14
CA GLN A 6 -14.46 -8.68 -0.21
C GLN A 6 -13.43 -8.99 -1.30
N LEU A 7 -13.04 -10.26 -1.43
CA LEU A 7 -12.12 -10.70 -2.48
C LEU A 7 -12.72 -10.48 -3.88
N SER A 8 -13.99 -10.86 -4.08
CA SER A 8 -14.71 -10.62 -5.34
C SER A 8 -14.73 -9.14 -5.71
N ARG A 9 -15.09 -8.26 -4.77
CA ARG A 9 -15.05 -6.80 -4.98
C ARG A 9 -13.65 -6.29 -5.32
N ALA A 10 -12.62 -6.80 -4.64
CA ALA A 10 -11.24 -6.41 -4.91
C ALA A 10 -10.79 -6.81 -6.33
N VAL A 11 -11.15 -8.01 -6.79
CA VAL A 11 -10.85 -8.46 -8.16
C VAL A 11 -11.60 -7.64 -9.20
N VAL A 12 -12.89 -7.35 -8.97
CA VAL A 12 -13.67 -6.48 -9.88
C VAL A 12 -13.08 -5.07 -9.95
N GLY A 13 -12.63 -4.50 -8.83
CA GLY A 13 -12.04 -3.17 -8.77
C GLY A 13 -10.59 -3.09 -9.30
N ASN A 14 -9.90 -4.21 -9.40
CA ASN A 14 -8.57 -4.29 -10.02
C ASN A 14 -8.32 -5.66 -10.66
N PRO A 15 -8.86 -5.92 -11.86
CA PRO A 15 -8.74 -7.23 -12.52
C PRO A 15 -7.29 -7.65 -12.80
N SER A 16 -6.39 -6.67 -12.95
CA SER A 16 -4.97 -6.91 -13.20
C SER A 16 -4.26 -7.66 -12.08
N VAL A 17 -4.85 -7.72 -10.88
CA VAL A 17 -4.33 -8.50 -9.75
C VAL A 17 -4.23 -9.99 -10.07
N LEU A 18 -5.12 -10.52 -10.92
CA LEU A 18 -5.11 -11.92 -11.32
C LEU A 18 -3.88 -12.29 -12.17
N GLY A 19 -3.26 -11.30 -12.82
CA GLY A 19 -2.02 -11.48 -13.56
C GLY A 19 -0.74 -11.29 -12.72
N ARG A 20 -0.86 -11.02 -11.42
CA ARG A 20 0.30 -10.80 -10.55
C ARG A 20 0.81 -12.11 -9.98
N SER A 21 2.14 -12.26 -9.93
CA SER A 21 2.77 -13.39 -9.28
C SER A 21 2.52 -13.39 -7.77
N LEU A 22 2.09 -14.53 -7.22
CA LEU A 22 1.94 -14.69 -5.78
C LEU A 22 3.30 -14.49 -5.08
N GLU A 23 4.33 -15.17 -5.57
CA GLU A 23 5.66 -15.16 -4.95
C GLU A 23 6.51 -13.96 -5.41
N GLY A 24 6.36 -13.53 -6.66
CA GLY A 24 7.14 -12.43 -7.22
C GLY A 24 6.57 -11.04 -6.94
N HIS A 25 5.33 -10.94 -6.44
CA HIS A 25 4.66 -9.65 -6.24
C HIS A 25 3.83 -9.60 -4.96
N LEU A 26 2.82 -10.46 -4.82
CA LEU A 26 1.83 -10.31 -3.75
C LEU A 26 2.41 -10.60 -2.36
N ARG A 27 3.19 -11.67 -2.19
CA ARG A 27 3.85 -11.98 -0.91
C ARG A 27 4.85 -10.88 -0.51
N PRO A 28 5.81 -10.45 -1.35
CA PRO A 28 6.71 -9.35 -1.01
C PRO A 28 5.99 -8.03 -0.69
N LEU A 29 4.88 -7.74 -1.40
CA LEU A 29 4.05 -6.57 -1.13
C LEU A 29 3.49 -6.62 0.28
N PHE A 30 2.86 -7.74 0.66
CA PHE A 30 2.29 -7.89 2.00
C PHE A 30 3.36 -7.86 3.09
N GLU A 31 4.50 -8.51 2.88
CA GLU A 31 5.63 -8.47 3.82
C GLU A 31 6.16 -7.04 4.04
N ALA A 32 6.24 -6.23 2.98
CA ALA A 32 6.64 -4.84 3.11
C ALA A 32 5.61 -4.01 3.88
N LEU A 33 4.32 -4.17 3.59
CA LEU A 33 3.24 -3.43 4.26
C LEU A 33 3.15 -3.80 5.75
N THR A 34 3.14 -5.09 6.08
CA THR A 34 2.99 -5.52 7.48
C THR A 34 4.29 -5.45 8.26
N GLY A 35 5.42 -5.75 7.62
CA GLY A 35 6.74 -5.79 8.26
C GLY A 35 7.41 -4.42 8.35
N ARG A 36 7.60 -3.74 7.21
CA ARG A 36 8.34 -2.47 7.17
C ARG A 36 7.49 -1.27 7.60
N LEU A 37 6.23 -1.22 7.18
CA LEU A 37 5.32 -0.14 7.52
C LEU A 37 4.47 -0.43 8.76
N GLY A 38 4.49 -1.66 9.28
CA GLY A 38 3.73 -2.02 10.47
C GLY A 38 2.22 -1.97 10.30
N VAL A 39 1.72 -2.08 9.06
CA VAL A 39 0.27 -2.09 8.78
C VAL A 39 -0.35 -3.34 9.38
N GLY A 40 -1.36 -3.18 10.23
CA GLY A 40 -2.08 -4.29 10.84
C GLY A 40 -2.82 -5.13 9.79
N ARG A 41 -3.02 -6.42 10.06
CA ARG A 41 -3.75 -7.31 9.13
C ARG A 41 -5.20 -6.87 8.87
N GLY A 42 -5.85 -6.27 9.88
CA GLY A 42 -7.20 -5.70 9.74
C GLY A 42 -7.19 -4.46 8.85
N ASP A 43 -6.27 -3.55 9.11
CA ASP A 43 -6.08 -2.33 8.30
C ASP A 43 -5.74 -2.66 6.86
N LEU A 44 -4.88 -3.65 6.62
CA LEU A 44 -4.54 -4.13 5.29
C LEU A 44 -5.78 -4.63 4.53
N ALA A 45 -6.69 -5.36 5.20
CA ALA A 45 -7.92 -5.82 4.59
C ALA A 45 -8.84 -4.65 4.22
N ALA A 46 -9.00 -3.67 5.12
CA ALA A 46 -9.76 -2.45 4.85
C ALA A 46 -9.12 -1.61 3.73
N MET A 47 -7.79 -1.58 3.66
CA MET A 47 -7.03 -0.88 2.63
C MET A 47 -7.24 -1.51 1.25
N ILE A 48 -7.30 -2.84 1.15
CA ILE A 48 -7.60 -3.57 -0.10
C ILE A 48 -9.07 -3.38 -0.50
N GLU A 49 -9.99 -3.45 0.45
CA GLU A 49 -11.42 -3.27 0.19
C GLU A 49 -11.72 -1.86 -0.33
N SER A 50 -11.10 -0.84 0.26
CA SER A 50 -11.28 0.56 -0.13
C SER A 50 -10.54 0.93 -1.42
N ASN A 51 -9.37 0.35 -1.67
CA ASN A 51 -8.61 0.61 -2.89
C ASN A 51 -7.83 -0.63 -3.37
N PRO A 52 -8.46 -1.47 -4.22
CA PRO A 52 -7.84 -2.71 -4.72
C PRO A 52 -6.57 -2.49 -5.56
N ARG A 53 -6.31 -1.26 -6.02
CA ARG A 53 -5.08 -0.91 -6.76
C ARG A 53 -3.82 -1.01 -5.90
N VAL A 54 -3.95 -1.04 -4.58
CA VAL A 54 -2.81 -1.27 -3.67
C VAL A 54 -2.10 -2.60 -3.99
N LEU A 55 -2.84 -3.61 -4.47
CA LEU A 55 -2.32 -4.91 -4.86
C LEU A 55 -1.47 -4.87 -6.14
N SER A 56 -1.41 -3.73 -6.83
CA SER A 56 -0.64 -3.54 -8.06
C SER A 56 0.45 -2.48 -7.94
N VAL A 57 0.69 -1.98 -6.73
CA VAL A 57 1.79 -1.03 -6.46
C VAL A 57 3.13 -1.70 -6.78
N PRO A 58 4.01 -1.06 -7.58
CA PRO A 58 5.35 -1.56 -7.85
C PRO A 58 6.18 -1.68 -6.55
N LEU A 59 6.80 -2.83 -6.34
CA LEU A 59 7.57 -3.14 -5.13
C LEU A 59 8.77 -2.19 -4.90
N ASN A 60 9.36 -1.65 -5.97
CA ASN A 60 10.67 -1.00 -5.90
C ASN A 60 10.59 0.51 -5.71
N SER A 61 9.84 1.22 -6.55
CA SER A 61 9.79 2.69 -6.51
C SER A 61 8.78 3.18 -5.48
N ARG A 62 7.52 2.77 -5.60
CA ARG A 62 6.44 3.38 -4.81
C ARG A 62 6.26 2.78 -3.42
N LEU A 63 6.42 1.47 -3.29
CA LEU A 63 6.24 0.80 -2.00
C LEU A 63 7.37 1.10 -0.99
N ARG A 64 8.55 1.46 -1.48
CA ARG A 64 9.73 1.75 -0.64
C ARG A 64 10.01 3.24 -0.53
N ASP A 65 10.06 3.95 -1.66
CA ASP A 65 10.59 5.32 -1.67
C ASP A 65 9.54 6.32 -1.22
N THR A 66 8.26 6.12 -1.56
CA THR A 66 7.18 7.02 -1.12
C THR A 66 7.03 7.03 0.40
N PRO A 67 6.93 5.90 1.12
CA PRO A 67 6.84 5.94 2.58
C PRO A 67 8.07 6.54 3.27
N ARG A 68 9.27 6.28 2.72
CA ARG A 68 10.52 6.87 3.24
C ARG A 68 10.56 8.38 3.07
N ARG A 69 10.08 8.87 1.93
CA ARG A 69 10.01 10.30 1.64
C ARG A 69 9.04 11.00 2.59
N VAL A 70 7.83 10.46 2.72
CA VAL A 70 6.82 10.97 3.66
C VAL A 70 7.34 10.99 5.10
N ALA A 71 7.98 9.90 5.54
CA ALA A 71 8.59 9.84 6.88
C ALA A 71 9.62 10.95 7.09
N LYS A 72 10.47 11.21 6.08
CA LYS A 72 11.50 12.25 6.13
C LYS A 72 10.90 13.66 6.15
N GLU A 73 9.96 13.94 5.26
CA GLU A 73 9.37 15.29 5.09
C GLU A 73 8.49 15.67 6.27
N LEU A 74 7.69 14.73 6.78
CA LEU A 74 6.80 14.97 7.92
C LEU A 74 7.45 14.65 9.28
N ARG A 75 8.75 14.30 9.31
CA ARG A 75 9.52 13.94 10.52
C ARG A 75 8.82 12.90 11.40
N MET A 76 8.26 11.87 10.78
CA MET A 76 7.52 10.80 11.45
C MET A 76 8.17 9.43 11.24
N SER A 77 7.79 8.44 12.04
CA SER A 77 8.32 7.08 11.89
C SER A 77 7.66 6.36 10.69
N LEU A 78 8.32 5.33 10.15
CA LEU A 78 7.72 4.50 9.08
C LEU A 78 6.44 3.78 9.54
N LYS A 79 6.29 3.55 10.84
CA LYS A 79 5.08 2.98 11.43
C LYS A 79 3.91 3.97 11.37
N ASP A 80 4.17 5.24 11.66
CA ASP A 80 3.16 6.30 11.54
C ASP A 80 2.72 6.47 10.09
N VAL A 81 3.67 6.38 9.15
CA VAL A 81 3.37 6.35 7.71
C VAL A 81 2.53 5.13 7.34
N GLY A 82 2.76 3.97 7.95
CA GLY A 82 1.90 2.80 7.78
C GLY A 82 0.45 3.06 8.20
N GLY A 83 0.25 3.76 9.32
CA GLY A 83 -1.06 4.24 9.74
C GLY A 83 -1.71 5.19 8.73
N LEU A 84 -0.92 6.08 8.11
CA LEU A 84 -1.40 6.93 7.01
C LEU A 84 -1.76 6.12 5.76
N CYS A 85 -0.96 5.13 5.38
CA CYS A 85 -1.27 4.24 4.26
C CYS A 85 -2.59 3.48 4.48
N ALA A 86 -2.84 3.01 5.70
CA ALA A 86 -4.09 2.33 6.04
C ALA A 86 -5.32 3.23 5.86
N ARG A 87 -5.21 4.51 6.24
CA ARG A 87 -6.30 5.50 6.12
C ARG A 87 -6.43 6.06 4.70
N PHE A 88 -5.31 6.18 4.00
CA PHE A 88 -5.19 6.78 2.68
C PHE A 88 -4.34 5.89 1.76
N PRO A 89 -4.87 4.74 1.29
CA PRO A 89 -4.14 3.82 0.41
C PRO A 89 -3.57 4.48 -0.85
N GLY A 90 -4.18 5.58 -1.31
CA GLY A 90 -3.70 6.38 -2.42
C GLY A 90 -2.31 6.98 -2.22
N LEU A 91 -1.82 7.08 -0.98
CA LEU A 91 -0.46 7.56 -0.67
C LEU A 91 0.61 6.73 -1.38
N LEU A 92 0.41 5.39 -1.48
CA LEU A 92 1.33 4.49 -2.19
C LEU A 92 1.28 4.64 -3.71
N ALA A 93 0.31 5.38 -4.25
CA ALA A 93 0.24 5.73 -5.66
C ALA A 93 0.83 7.10 -5.98
N VAL A 94 1.30 7.85 -4.97
CA VAL A 94 1.98 9.12 -5.19
C VAL A 94 3.42 8.84 -5.63
N ASP A 95 3.88 9.60 -6.62
CA ASP A 95 5.28 9.56 -7.03
C ASP A 95 6.17 10.08 -5.89
N PRO A 96 7.24 9.37 -5.50
CA PRO A 96 8.10 9.80 -4.40
C PRO A 96 8.76 11.16 -4.62
N THR A 97 8.89 11.64 -5.86
CA THR A 97 9.42 12.98 -6.16
C THR A 97 8.41 14.08 -5.86
N ALA A 98 7.11 13.79 -6.01
CA ALA A 98 6.01 14.75 -5.85
C ALA A 98 5.43 14.80 -4.43
N VAL A 99 6.05 14.13 -3.45
CA VAL A 99 5.61 14.19 -2.05
C VAL A 99 5.92 15.57 -1.45
N GLY A 100 7.12 16.10 -1.70
CA GLY A 100 7.54 17.40 -1.15
C GLY A 100 6.72 18.58 -1.69
N GLU A 101 6.31 18.51 -2.96
CA GLU A 101 5.48 19.54 -3.61
C GLU A 101 4.04 19.63 -3.04
N ARG A 102 3.57 18.59 -2.35
CA ARG A 102 2.21 18.52 -1.79
C ARG A 102 2.15 18.85 -0.30
N VAL A 103 3.29 19.02 0.35
CA VAL A 103 3.42 19.26 1.79
C VAL A 103 3.70 20.75 2.08
N GLU A 104 4.11 21.53 1.08
CA GLU A 104 4.06 23.00 1.10
C GLU A 104 2.65 23.53 0.76
#